data_AF-A0A961WK35-F1
#
_entry.id   AF-A0A961WK35-F1
#
_cell.length_a   1.000
_cell.length_b   1.000
_cell.length_c   1.000
_cell.angle_alpha   90.00
_cell.angle_beta   90.00
_cell.angle_gamma   90.00
#
_symmetry.space_group_name_H-M   'P 1'
#
loop_
_entity.id
_entity.type
_entity.pdbx_description
1 polymer ?
#
loop_
_entity_poly.entity_id
_entity_poly.type
_entity_poly.pdbx_seq_one_letter_code
_entity_poly.pdbx_strand_id
1 'polypeptide(L)'
;KLPSYRGDIVNGLDFTPEARRPDPRRQLRAYSQSAATLNLLRALAQGGFADLHRVQQWNLDFLRASPQGARYHDLADRISETLAFIRACGLDAATGPQVRQVQFYTSHEALLLGYEQALTRREPVTGEWYDGSTHLPWIGERTRQLDGAHIEFARGIANPIGLKLGPSTDPDTLLRLLDVLNPDDRPG
;
A
#
# COMPACT_ATOMS: atom_id res chain seq x y z
N LYS A 1 28.89 11.32 17.00
CA LYS A 1 27.67 11.48 16.16
C LYS A 1 27.55 10.24 15.29
N LEU A 2 26.42 9.53 15.31
CA LEU A 2 26.19 8.33 14.49
C LEU A 2 25.29 8.64 13.28
N PRO A 3 25.34 7.83 12.20
CA PRO A 3 24.36 7.91 11.13
C PRO A 3 22.93 7.75 11.66
N SER A 4 21.97 8.42 11.03
CA SER A 4 20.55 8.28 11.35
C SER A 4 20.05 6.88 10.99
N TYR A 5 19.03 6.40 11.71
CA TYR A 5 18.27 5.22 11.30
C TYR A 5 17.46 5.57 10.04
N ARG A 6 17.50 4.69 9.03
CA ARG A 6 16.88 4.90 7.71
C ARG A 6 15.91 3.76 7.34
N GLY A 7 15.41 3.05 8.34
CA GLY A 7 14.58 1.86 8.14
C GLY A 7 15.41 0.57 8.16
N ASP A 8 14.79 -0.52 8.60
CA ASP A 8 15.43 -1.83 8.76
C ASP A 8 16.01 -2.39 7.47
N ILE A 9 15.52 -1.93 6.31
CA ILE A 9 16.05 -2.26 4.98
C ILE A 9 17.44 -1.66 4.72
N VAL A 10 17.84 -0.62 5.48
CA VAL A 10 19.14 0.05 5.38
C VAL A 10 20.03 -0.28 6.58
N ASN A 11 19.59 0.02 7.80
CA ASN A 11 20.38 -0.14 9.02
C ASN A 11 19.50 -0.46 10.24
N GLY A 12 20.10 -0.70 11.41
CA GLY A 12 19.40 -1.06 12.64
C GLY A 12 18.95 0.14 13.47
N LEU A 13 17.93 -0.08 14.29
CA LEU A 13 17.34 0.93 15.17
C LEU A 13 18.31 1.40 16.27
N ASP A 14 19.06 0.46 16.85
CA ASP A 14 19.95 0.68 17.98
C ASP A 14 20.95 1.82 17.73
N PHE A 15 21.24 2.59 18.78
CA PHE A 15 22.13 3.74 18.71
C PHE A 15 23.60 3.34 18.91
N THR A 16 24.08 2.39 18.11
CA THR A 16 25.48 1.92 18.13
C THR A 16 26.14 2.09 16.76
N PRO A 17 27.47 2.28 16.68
CA PRO A 17 28.17 2.36 15.39
C PRO A 17 27.90 1.17 14.47
N GLU A 18 27.82 -0.03 15.03
CA GLU A 18 27.63 -1.29 14.30
C GLU A 18 26.22 -1.37 13.71
N ALA A 19 25.20 -1.05 14.52
CA ALA A 19 23.81 -1.07 14.09
C ALA A 19 23.53 -0.02 13.01
N ARG A 20 24.19 1.15 13.08
CA ARG A 20 23.95 2.26 12.15
C ARG A 20 24.66 2.13 10.81
N ARG A 21 25.58 1.18 10.65
CA ARG A 21 26.24 0.90 9.37
C ARG A 21 25.23 0.32 8.37
N PRO A 22 25.06 0.92 7.17
CA PRO A 22 24.22 0.33 6.13
C PRO A 22 24.68 -1.08 5.75
N ASP A 23 23.74 -2.01 5.65
CA ASP A 23 24.01 -3.41 5.26
C ASP A 23 23.11 -3.81 4.09
N PRO A 24 23.67 -4.05 2.88
CA PRO A 24 22.87 -4.42 1.71
C PRO A 24 22.13 -5.75 1.87
N ARG A 25 22.57 -6.65 2.76
CA ARG A 25 21.86 -7.92 3.02
C ARG A 25 20.49 -7.71 3.63
N ARG A 26 20.25 -6.54 4.24
CA ARG A 26 18.93 -6.16 4.77
C ARG A 26 17.86 -6.04 3.69
N GLN A 27 18.24 -5.78 2.43
CA GLN A 27 17.30 -5.78 1.30
C GLN A 27 16.71 -7.18 1.03
N LEU A 28 17.52 -8.24 1.18
CA LEU A 28 17.04 -9.62 1.07
C LEU A 28 16.08 -9.96 2.20
N ARG A 29 16.39 -9.52 3.43
CA ARG A 29 15.49 -9.69 4.59
C ARG A 29 14.17 -8.94 4.39
N ALA A 30 14.23 -7.70 3.91
CA ALA A 30 13.04 -6.90 3.60
C ALA A 30 12.17 -7.61 2.54
N TYR A 31 12.77 -8.11 1.45
CA TYR A 31 12.05 -8.90 0.45
C TYR A 31 11.36 -10.13 1.04
N SER A 32 12.08 -10.96 1.80
CA SER A 32 11.50 -12.17 2.40
C SER A 32 10.37 -11.84 3.38
N GLN A 33 10.52 -10.79 4.19
CA GLN A 33 9.47 -10.34 5.11
C GLN A 33 8.24 -9.82 4.36
N SER A 34 8.44 -9.02 3.31
CA SER A 34 7.36 -8.50 2.46
C SER A 34 6.60 -9.62 1.76
N ALA A 35 7.31 -10.59 1.18
CA ALA A 35 6.70 -11.74 0.50
C ALA A 35 5.87 -12.60 1.48
N ALA A 36 6.41 -12.90 2.66
CA ALA A 36 5.69 -13.66 3.69
C ALA A 36 4.45 -12.90 4.19
N THR A 37 4.58 -11.60 4.42
CA THR A 37 3.48 -10.74 4.86
C THR A 37 2.38 -10.66 3.82
N LEU A 38 2.72 -10.41 2.54
CA LEU A 38 1.75 -10.34 1.46
C LEU A 38 1.06 -11.69 1.21
N ASN A 39 1.79 -12.80 1.34
CA ASN A 39 1.19 -14.13 1.24
C ASN A 39 0.13 -14.35 2.34
N LEU A 40 0.44 -13.96 3.57
CA LEU A 40 -0.52 -14.02 4.67
C LEU A 40 -1.73 -13.11 4.43
N LEU A 41 -1.51 -11.87 4.00
CA LEU A 41 -2.59 -10.91 3.72
C LEU A 41 -3.52 -11.42 2.60
N ARG A 42 -2.98 -12.01 1.53
CA ARG A 42 -3.78 -12.64 0.48
C ARG A 42 -4.61 -13.81 1.01
N ALA A 43 -4.01 -14.67 1.83
CA ALA A 43 -4.72 -15.78 2.46
C ALA A 43 -5.86 -15.29 3.37
N LEU A 44 -5.67 -14.21 4.12
CA LEU A 44 -6.72 -13.61 4.95
C LEU A 44 -7.83 -12.97 4.11
N ALA A 45 -7.46 -12.18 3.09
CA ALA A 45 -8.41 -11.47 2.23
C ALA A 45 -9.31 -12.42 1.42
N GLN A 46 -8.78 -13.57 0.99
CA GLN A 46 -9.51 -14.55 0.19
C GLN A 46 -10.09 -15.72 1.01
N GLY A 47 -9.50 -16.02 2.16
CA GLY A 47 -9.85 -17.15 3.03
C GLY A 47 -10.98 -16.90 4.02
N GLY A 48 -11.76 -15.83 3.84
CA GLY A 48 -12.94 -15.52 4.65
C GLY A 48 -12.65 -14.81 5.98
N PHE A 49 -11.45 -14.26 6.18
CA PHE A 49 -11.22 -13.30 7.27
C PHE A 49 -11.90 -11.96 6.95
N ALA A 50 -11.88 -11.56 5.67
CA ALA A 50 -12.48 -10.32 5.16
C ALA A 50 -13.98 -10.47 4.78
N ASP A 51 -14.63 -11.54 5.21
CA ASP A 51 -16.05 -11.80 4.96
C ASP A 51 -16.93 -10.81 5.77
N LEU A 52 -17.86 -10.12 5.10
CA LEU A 52 -18.74 -9.14 5.73
C LEU A 52 -19.65 -9.75 6.82
N HIS A 53 -19.93 -11.05 6.80
CA HIS A 53 -20.65 -11.73 7.89
C HIS A 53 -19.86 -11.69 9.21
N ARG A 54 -18.56 -11.39 9.15
CA ARG A 54 -17.64 -11.30 10.30
C ARG A 54 -17.34 -9.87 10.71
N VAL A 55 -18.02 -8.86 10.16
CA VAL A 55 -17.76 -7.44 10.47
C VAL A 55 -17.75 -7.15 11.98
N GLN A 56 -18.64 -7.78 12.74
CA GLN A 56 -18.71 -7.66 14.21
C GLN A 56 -17.47 -8.20 14.93
N GLN A 57 -16.72 -9.14 14.31
CA GLN A 57 -15.50 -9.75 14.86
C GLN A 57 -14.26 -8.89 14.62
N TRP A 58 -14.31 -7.93 13.69
CA TRP A 58 -13.22 -6.97 13.46
C TRP A 58 -13.20 -5.85 14.51
N ASN A 59 -14.15 -5.85 15.45
CA ASN A 59 -14.12 -4.98 16.60
C ASN A 59 -12.87 -5.25 17.44
N LEU A 60 -11.90 -4.36 17.30
CA LEU A 60 -10.72 -4.31 18.15
C LEU A 60 -11.17 -3.98 19.58
N ASP A 61 -10.60 -4.66 20.57
CA ASP A 61 -10.98 -4.54 21.98
C ASP A 61 -10.95 -3.08 22.50
N PHE A 62 -10.18 -2.19 21.87
CA PHE A 62 -10.11 -0.78 22.22
C PHE A 62 -11.36 0.04 21.82
N LEU A 63 -12.13 -0.38 20.80
CA LEU A 63 -13.35 0.32 20.38
C LEU A 63 -14.49 0.14 21.38
N ARG A 64 -14.52 -0.99 22.09
CA ARG A 64 -15.52 -1.26 23.14
C ARG A 64 -15.44 -0.28 24.31
N ALA A 65 -14.25 0.25 24.59
CA ALA A 65 -14.01 1.22 25.66
C ALA A 65 -14.15 2.68 25.22
N SER A 66 -14.43 2.91 23.93
CA SER A 66 -14.45 4.24 23.32
C SER A 66 -15.90 4.73 23.09
N PRO A 67 -16.17 6.04 23.27
CA PRO A 67 -17.48 6.63 22.92
C PRO A 67 -17.91 6.40 21.47
N GLN A 68 -16.95 6.15 20.58
CA GLN A 68 -17.17 5.87 19.16
C GLN A 68 -17.63 4.43 18.90
N GLY A 69 -17.52 3.52 19.89
CA GLY A 69 -17.93 2.12 19.76
C GLY A 69 -19.41 1.94 19.44
N ALA A 70 -20.29 2.75 20.05
CA ALA A 70 -21.73 2.70 19.77
C ALA A 70 -22.05 3.00 18.29
N ARG A 71 -21.32 3.94 17.69
CA ARG A 71 -21.48 4.35 16.29
C ARG A 71 -21.01 3.27 15.32
N TYR A 72 -19.95 2.55 15.69
CA TYR A 72 -19.48 1.39 14.93
C TYR A 72 -20.49 0.23 15.02
N HIS A 73 -21.02 -0.07 16.21
CA HIS A 73 -21.99 -1.14 16.40
C HIS A 73 -23.26 -0.92 15.57
N ASP A 74 -23.83 0.29 15.58
CA ASP A 74 -24.99 0.63 14.73
C ASP A 74 -24.73 0.35 13.24
N LEU A 75 -23.55 0.72 12.74
CA LEU A 75 -23.17 0.43 11.35
C LEU A 75 -23.06 -1.08 11.09
N ALA A 76 -22.40 -1.82 11.98
CA ALA A 76 -22.19 -3.25 11.85
C ALA A 76 -23.52 -4.03 11.93
N ASP A 77 -24.47 -3.56 12.74
CA ASP A 77 -25.83 -4.12 12.82
C ASP A 77 -26.59 -3.90 11.52
N ARG A 78 -26.57 -2.67 10.97
CA ARG A 78 -27.21 -2.36 9.68
C ARG A 78 -26.64 -3.16 8.51
N ILE A 79 -25.33 -3.42 8.50
CA ILE A 79 -24.70 -4.33 7.51
C ILE A 79 -25.27 -5.75 7.66
N SER A 80 -25.38 -6.23 8.90
CA SER A 80 -25.91 -7.56 9.20
C SER A 80 -27.38 -7.71 8.77
N GLU A 81 -28.20 -6.68 9.03
CA GLU A 81 -29.60 -6.60 8.57
C GLU A 81 -29.70 -6.60 7.05
N THR A 82 -28.84 -5.84 6.37
CA THR A 82 -28.78 -5.79 4.90
C THR A 82 -28.46 -7.16 4.31
N LEU A 83 -27.47 -7.86 4.86
CA LEU A 83 -27.12 -9.21 4.42
C LEU A 83 -28.25 -10.21 4.69
N ALA A 84 -28.97 -10.07 5.80
CA ALA A 84 -30.14 -10.88 6.10
C ALA A 84 -31.29 -10.62 5.12
N PHE A 85 -31.53 -9.36 4.74
CA PHE A 85 -32.51 -8.99 3.73
C PHE A 85 -32.17 -9.58 2.35
N ILE A 86 -30.93 -9.45 1.88
CA ILE A 86 -30.48 -10.02 0.60
C ILE A 86 -30.71 -11.54 0.59
N ARG A 87 -30.38 -12.24 1.69
CA ARG A 87 -30.67 -13.67 1.84
C ARG A 87 -32.17 -13.97 1.79
N ALA A 88 -33.00 -13.18 2.49
CA ALA A 88 -34.45 -13.37 2.52
C ALA A 88 -35.11 -13.18 1.14
N CYS A 89 -34.54 -12.31 0.29
CA CYS A 89 -34.95 -12.15 -1.10
C CYS A 89 -34.54 -13.33 -2.01
N GLY A 90 -33.86 -14.36 -1.49
CA GLY A 90 -33.39 -15.51 -2.28
C GLY A 90 -32.22 -15.20 -3.20
N LEU A 91 -31.52 -14.07 -2.98
CA LEU A 91 -30.36 -13.70 -3.78
C LEU A 91 -29.12 -14.43 -3.25
N ASP A 92 -28.49 -15.23 -4.12
CA ASP A 92 -27.17 -15.84 -3.87
C ASP A 92 -26.05 -14.79 -3.73
N ALA A 93 -26.38 -13.50 -3.94
CA ALA A 93 -25.49 -12.36 -3.72
C ALA A 93 -24.96 -12.28 -2.28
N ALA A 94 -25.69 -12.78 -1.28
CA ALA A 94 -25.22 -12.80 0.11
C ALA A 94 -24.13 -13.85 0.39
N THR A 95 -23.91 -14.77 -0.54
CA THR A 95 -22.92 -15.86 -0.51
C THR A 95 -21.86 -15.70 -1.61
N GLY A 96 -22.04 -14.71 -2.49
CA GLY A 96 -21.15 -14.41 -3.59
C GLY A 96 -19.75 -13.96 -3.15
N PRO A 97 -18.74 -14.10 -4.03
CA PRO A 97 -17.36 -13.72 -3.73
C PRO A 97 -17.21 -12.27 -3.26
N GLN A 98 -18.04 -11.35 -3.76
CA GLN A 98 -17.98 -9.93 -3.40
C GLN A 98 -18.32 -9.65 -1.93
N VAL A 99 -19.07 -10.54 -1.26
CA VAL A 99 -19.40 -10.43 0.18
C VAL A 99 -18.34 -11.11 1.05
N ARG A 100 -17.70 -12.15 0.51
CA ARG A 100 -16.81 -13.06 1.26
C ARG A 100 -15.34 -12.72 1.14
N GLN A 101 -14.97 -11.97 0.10
CA GLN A 101 -13.59 -11.67 -0.25
C GLN A 101 -13.44 -10.18 -0.55
N VAL A 102 -12.24 -9.67 -0.31
CA VAL A 102 -11.86 -8.31 -0.68
C VAL A 102 -10.63 -8.34 -1.56
N GLN A 103 -10.59 -7.43 -2.53
CA GLN A 103 -9.33 -7.11 -3.20
C GLN A 103 -8.50 -6.24 -2.25
N PHE A 104 -7.25 -6.62 -2.07
CA PHE A 104 -6.30 -5.89 -1.23
C PHE A 104 -5.04 -5.62 -2.02
N TYR A 105 -4.54 -4.39 -1.90
CA TYR A 105 -3.37 -3.88 -2.60
C TYR A 105 -2.37 -3.36 -1.58
N THR A 106 -1.10 -3.36 -1.96
CA THR A 106 0.02 -2.84 -1.15
C THR A 106 0.56 -1.56 -1.73
N SER A 107 1.13 -0.73 -0.87
CA SER A 107 1.85 0.48 -1.24
C SER A 107 3.05 0.70 -0.31
N HIS A 108 4.09 1.35 -0.83
CA HIS A 108 5.20 1.89 -0.04
C HIS A 108 5.86 3.09 -0.75
N GLU A 109 6.69 3.84 -0.03
CA GLU A 109 7.49 4.91 -0.65
C GLU A 109 8.61 4.27 -1.47
N ALA A 110 8.67 4.54 -2.77
CA ALA A 110 9.70 4.02 -3.69
C ALA A 110 11.05 4.71 -3.43
N LEU A 111 11.60 4.53 -2.24
CA LEU A 111 12.67 5.37 -1.70
C LEU A 111 14.05 4.83 -2.03
N LEU A 112 14.26 3.52 -1.86
CA LEU A 112 15.54 2.87 -2.07
C LEU A 112 15.62 2.32 -3.49
N LEU A 113 15.94 3.18 -4.45
CA LEU A 113 15.81 2.88 -5.89
C LEU A 113 16.57 1.61 -6.34
N GLY A 114 17.68 1.24 -5.70
CA GLY A 114 18.36 -0.02 -6.01
C GLY A 114 17.53 -1.27 -5.68
N TYR A 115 16.65 -1.18 -4.67
CA TYR A 115 15.68 -2.21 -4.33
C TYR A 115 14.52 -2.24 -5.33
N GLU A 116 13.94 -1.08 -5.63
CA GLU A 116 12.81 -0.95 -6.58
C GLU A 116 13.22 -1.42 -7.98
N GLN A 117 14.40 -0.98 -8.46
CA GLN A 117 14.97 -1.41 -9.74
C GLN A 117 15.15 -2.93 -9.78
N ALA A 118 15.65 -3.55 -8.70
CA ALA A 118 15.84 -5.00 -8.62
C ALA A 118 14.52 -5.79 -8.67
N LEU A 119 13.39 -5.16 -8.35
CA LEU A 119 12.05 -5.75 -8.37
C LEU A 119 11.21 -5.31 -9.57
N THR A 120 11.70 -4.39 -10.40
CA THR A 120 11.05 -3.98 -11.63
C THR A 120 11.09 -5.10 -12.67
N ARG A 121 9.95 -5.41 -13.29
CA ARG A 121 9.79 -6.48 -14.28
C ARG A 121 9.07 -5.94 -15.50
N ARG A 122 9.42 -6.49 -16.66
CA ARG A 122 8.71 -6.23 -17.91
C ARG A 122 7.55 -7.20 -18.03
N GLU A 123 6.35 -6.70 -18.20
CA GLU A 123 5.15 -7.52 -18.43
C GLU A 123 5.19 -8.04 -19.89
N PRO A 124 5.10 -9.37 -20.12
CA PRO A 124 5.36 -9.94 -21.44
C PRO A 124 4.35 -9.56 -22.55
N VAL A 125 3.10 -9.25 -22.21
CA VAL A 125 2.02 -9.03 -23.20
C VAL A 125 2.03 -7.60 -23.74
N THR A 126 2.05 -6.62 -22.85
CA THR A 126 2.07 -5.18 -23.11
C THR A 126 3.49 -4.67 -23.37
N GLY A 127 4.50 -5.34 -22.82
CA GLY A 127 5.88 -4.89 -22.84
C GLY A 127 6.19 -3.73 -21.89
N GLU A 128 5.22 -3.31 -21.07
CA GLU A 128 5.38 -2.25 -20.06
C GLU A 128 6.25 -2.73 -18.89
N TRP A 129 6.84 -1.77 -18.18
CA TRP A 129 7.61 -2.04 -16.97
C TRP A 129 6.75 -1.78 -15.74
N TYR A 130 6.75 -2.71 -14.79
CA TYR A 130 6.10 -2.55 -13.50
C TYR A 130 7.13 -2.72 -12.40
N ASP A 131 7.10 -1.82 -11.42
CA ASP A 131 7.73 -2.08 -10.14
C ASP A 131 6.96 -3.20 -9.42
N GLY A 132 7.54 -4.40 -9.39
CA GLY A 132 6.94 -5.58 -8.77
C GLY A 132 7.07 -5.60 -7.25
N SER A 133 7.66 -4.57 -6.63
CA SER A 133 7.79 -4.46 -5.19
C SER A 133 6.45 -4.19 -4.50
N THR A 134 5.51 -3.53 -5.19
CA THR A 134 4.21 -3.13 -4.64
C THR A 134 3.20 -2.78 -5.73
N HIS A 135 1.92 -2.62 -5.38
CA HIS A 135 0.89 -2.29 -6.36
C HIS A 135 0.87 -0.78 -6.65
N LEU A 136 1.01 0.05 -5.60
CA LEU A 136 1.01 1.52 -5.70
C LEU A 136 2.24 2.10 -4.99
N PRO A 137 3.38 2.29 -5.68
CA PRO A 137 4.50 3.03 -5.13
C PRO A 137 4.18 4.52 -5.02
N TRP A 138 4.74 5.21 -4.03
CA TRP A 138 4.63 6.68 -3.98
C TRP A 138 5.99 7.37 -3.85
N ILE A 139 6.03 8.62 -4.29
CA ILE A 139 7.19 9.52 -4.18
C ILE A 139 6.99 10.46 -3.00
N GLY A 140 7.99 10.53 -2.13
CA GLY A 140 7.97 11.35 -0.93
C GLY A 140 8.20 12.83 -1.21
N GLU A 141 7.75 13.68 -0.28
CA GLU A 141 7.93 15.15 -0.35
C GLU A 141 9.40 15.57 -0.49
N ARG A 142 10.32 14.78 0.09
CA ARG A 142 11.76 15.09 0.10
C ARG A 142 12.51 14.55 -1.12
N THR A 143 11.83 13.78 -1.97
CA THR A 143 12.43 13.08 -3.12
C THR A 143 11.70 13.37 -4.44
N ARG A 144 10.78 14.35 -4.47
CA ARG A 144 10.01 14.74 -5.66
C ARG A 144 10.65 15.87 -6.49
N GLN A 145 11.96 15.98 -6.47
CA GLN A 145 12.65 16.95 -7.34
C GLN A 145 12.36 16.58 -8.79
N LEU A 146 11.94 17.56 -9.61
CA LEU A 146 11.46 17.32 -10.98
C LEU A 146 12.48 16.58 -11.87
N ASP A 147 13.76 16.90 -11.71
CA ASP A 147 14.91 16.28 -12.36
C ASP A 147 15.58 15.18 -11.52
N GLY A 148 14.92 14.75 -10.44
CA GLY A 148 15.41 13.78 -9.48
C GLY A 148 15.21 12.33 -9.92
N ALA A 149 16.05 11.45 -9.36
CA ALA A 149 16.06 10.02 -9.70
C ALA A 149 14.72 9.31 -9.42
N HIS A 150 13.97 9.74 -8.40
CA HIS A 150 12.67 9.15 -8.07
C HIS A 150 11.58 9.49 -9.08
N ILE A 151 11.58 10.72 -9.60
CA ILE A 151 10.68 11.11 -10.68
C ILE A 151 11.02 10.35 -11.96
N GLU A 152 12.30 10.24 -12.30
CA GLU A 152 12.74 9.46 -13.47
C GLU A 152 12.39 7.97 -13.35
N PHE A 153 12.54 7.38 -12.17
CA PHE A 153 12.11 6.00 -11.93
C PHE A 153 10.59 5.83 -12.13
N ALA A 154 9.80 6.70 -11.51
CA ALA A 154 8.35 6.63 -11.59
C ALA A 154 7.81 6.91 -13.00
N ARG A 155 8.48 7.77 -13.78
CA ARG A 155 8.17 8.04 -15.20
C ARG A 155 8.26 6.78 -16.06
N GLY A 156 9.11 5.82 -15.68
CA GLY A 156 9.37 4.61 -16.46
C GLY A 156 8.51 3.40 -16.12
N ILE A 157 7.68 3.46 -15.07
CA ILE A 157 6.83 2.35 -14.63
C ILE A 157 5.36 2.61 -14.93
N ALA A 158 4.61 1.54 -15.18
CA ALA A 158 3.18 1.56 -15.51
C ALA A 158 2.28 1.35 -14.27
N ASN A 159 2.85 1.23 -13.07
CA ASN A 159 2.07 1.19 -11.84
C ASN A 159 1.23 2.48 -11.70
N PRO A 160 0.06 2.42 -11.04
CA PRO A 160 -0.50 3.63 -10.45
C PRO A 160 0.50 4.17 -9.41
N ILE A 161 0.76 5.48 -9.43
CA ILE A 161 1.74 6.10 -8.55
C ILE A 161 1.12 7.17 -7.66
N GLY A 162 1.63 7.28 -6.44
CA GLY A 162 1.33 8.37 -5.52
C GLY A 162 2.40 9.46 -5.54
N LEU A 163 2.01 10.70 -5.28
CA LEU A 163 2.94 11.82 -5.11
C LEU A 163 2.54 12.61 -3.86
N LYS A 164 3.44 12.75 -2.89
CA LYS A 164 3.20 13.61 -1.72
C LYS A 164 3.42 15.08 -2.11
N LEU A 165 2.47 15.93 -1.73
CA LEU A 165 2.55 17.37 -1.92
C LEU A 165 2.42 18.07 -0.56
N GLY A 166 3.49 18.74 -0.15
CA GLY A 166 3.53 19.52 1.08
C GLY A 166 2.85 20.89 0.93
N PRO A 167 2.64 21.62 2.04
CA PRO A 167 1.99 22.94 2.05
C PRO A 167 2.69 24.02 1.22
N SER A 168 3.98 23.84 0.95
CA SER A 168 4.81 24.76 0.16
C SER A 168 4.84 24.42 -1.33
N THR A 169 4.00 23.50 -1.80
CA THR A 169 3.95 23.12 -3.21
C THR A 169 3.27 24.22 -4.00
N ASP A 170 4.04 24.84 -4.89
CA ASP A 170 3.54 25.78 -5.88
C ASP A 170 2.78 25.04 -7.01
N PRO A 171 1.62 25.57 -7.49
CA PRO A 171 0.83 24.95 -8.55
C PRO A 171 1.60 24.68 -9.85
N ASP A 172 2.48 25.59 -10.30
CA ASP A 172 3.24 25.39 -11.54
C ASP A 172 4.21 24.21 -11.40
N THR A 173 4.76 24.02 -10.20
CA THR A 173 5.58 22.84 -9.88
C THR A 173 4.77 21.55 -9.99
N LEU A 174 3.52 21.53 -9.53
CA LEU A 174 2.64 20.36 -9.66
C LEU A 174 2.32 20.05 -11.12
N LEU A 175 1.96 21.07 -11.91
CA LEU A 175 1.65 20.90 -13.33
C LEU A 175 2.84 20.29 -14.08
N ARG A 176 4.06 20.80 -13.84
CA ARG A 176 5.28 20.24 -14.43
C ARG A 176 5.57 18.81 -14.01
N LEU A 177 5.22 18.43 -12.78
CA LEU A 177 5.36 17.03 -12.31
C LEU A 177 4.32 16.13 -12.99
N LEU A 178 3.09 16.61 -13.21
CA LEU A 178 2.05 15.88 -13.93
C LEU A 178 2.42 15.66 -15.39
N ASP A 179 2.98 16.67 -16.07
CA ASP A 179 3.46 16.53 -17.46
C ASP A 179 4.50 15.40 -17.61
N VAL A 180 5.29 15.14 -16.57
CA VAL A 180 6.31 14.09 -16.56
C VAL A 180 5.72 12.74 -16.14
N LEU A 181 4.87 12.71 -15.13
CA LEU A 181 4.40 11.48 -14.48
C LEU A 181 3.10 10.92 -15.09
N ASN A 182 2.28 11.76 -15.72
CA ASN A 182 1.04 11.38 -16.38
C ASN A 182 0.88 12.13 -17.71
N PRO A 183 1.80 11.94 -18.67
CA PRO A 183 1.83 12.70 -19.93
C PRO A 183 0.58 12.51 -20.80
N ASP A 184 -0.10 11.36 -20.63
CA ASP A 184 -1.30 11.00 -21.39
C ASP A 184 -2.61 11.36 -20.66
N ASP A 185 -2.53 12.06 -19.53
CA ASP A 185 -3.66 12.43 -18.65
C ASP A 185 -4.60 11.25 -18.35
N ARG A 186 -4.01 10.08 -18.06
CA ARG A 186 -4.75 8.87 -17.75
C ARG A 186 -5.38 9.01 -16.35
N PRO A 187 -6.70 8.82 -16.20
CA PRO A 187 -7.32 8.80 -14.88
C PRO A 187 -6.83 7.56 -14.09
N GLY A 188 -6.53 7.78 -12.80
CA GLY A 188 -6.07 6.75 -11.87
C GLY A 188 -7.18 5.96 -11.20
#